data_AF-A0A2N3YF48-F1
#
_entry.id   AF-A0A2N3YF48-F1
#
_cell.length_a   1.000
_cell.length_b   1.000
_cell.length_c   1.000
_cell.angle_alpha   90.00
_cell.angle_beta   90.00
_cell.angle_gamma   90.00
#
_symmetry.space_group_name_H-M   'P 1'
#
loop_
_entity.id
_entity.type
_entity.pdbx_description
1 polymer ?
#
loop_
_entity_poly.entity_id
_entity_poly.type
_entity_poly.pdbx_seq_one_letter_code
_entity_poly.pdbx_strand_id
1 'polypeptide(L)'
;MSVRAILTFPTRGEAGAAHDHCSVGATGLEGDRPKKAAVSLVGNDSPHTRANLMLDVPTAEVETLGGRVVRVGGVVLAVEPTGNACPGLYAAVGEAGTVRVGDVLEVVEDGA
;
A
#
# COMPACT_ATOMS: atom_id res chain seq x y z
N MET A 1 -6.89 -8.45 -6.71
CA MET A 1 -6.86 -6.98 -6.97
C MET A 1 -5.45 -6.58 -7.42
N SER A 2 -5.28 -5.62 -8.34
CA SER A 2 -3.97 -5.23 -8.87
C SER A 2 -3.59 -3.78 -8.52
N VAL A 3 -2.30 -3.45 -8.55
CA VAL A 3 -1.79 -2.09 -8.33
C VAL A 3 -2.14 -1.21 -9.53
N ARG A 4 -2.98 -0.20 -9.29
CA ARG A 4 -3.34 0.83 -10.28
C ARG A 4 -2.35 1.97 -10.32
N ALA A 5 -1.87 2.42 -9.16
CA ALA A 5 -0.93 3.53 -9.04
C ALA A 5 -0.03 3.37 -7.83
N ILE A 6 1.21 3.88 -7.96
CA ILE A 6 2.19 3.97 -6.88
C ILE A 6 2.52 5.44 -6.68
N LEU A 7 2.42 5.91 -5.44
CA LEU A 7 2.64 7.31 -5.07
C LEU A 7 3.62 7.41 -3.90
N THR A 8 4.52 8.39 -3.96
CA THR A 8 5.31 8.84 -2.80
C THR A 8 5.00 10.30 -2.46
N PHE A 9 5.23 10.65 -1.21
CA PHE A 9 4.83 11.87 -0.55
C PHE A 9 6.00 12.47 0.25
N PRO A 10 7.14 12.78 -0.39
CA PRO A 10 8.36 13.23 0.30
C PRO A 10 8.14 14.50 1.12
N THR A 11 7.35 15.43 0.58
CA THR A 11 7.07 16.73 1.20
C THR A 11 5.65 16.78 1.75
N ARG A 12 5.51 17.29 2.98
CA ARG A 12 4.21 17.49 3.61
C ARG A 12 3.42 18.56 2.86
N GLY A 13 2.17 18.25 2.53
CA GLY A 13 1.24 19.20 1.89
C GLY A 13 1.32 19.22 0.37
N GLU A 14 2.38 18.69 -0.23
CA GLU A 14 2.53 18.62 -1.68
C GLU A 14 1.78 17.44 -2.29
N ALA A 15 1.59 17.50 -3.61
CA ALA A 15 1.03 16.43 -4.42
C ALA A 15 1.94 15.18 -4.36
N GLY A 16 1.35 14.01 -4.63
CA GLY A 16 2.10 12.76 -4.72
C GLY A 16 2.91 12.69 -6.01
N ALA A 17 4.12 12.15 -5.94
CA ALA A 17 4.91 11.77 -7.09
C ALA A 17 4.48 10.37 -7.54
N ALA A 18 4.07 10.24 -8.80
CA ALA A 18 3.66 8.95 -9.39
C ALA A 18 4.86 8.17 -9.90
N HIS A 19 4.79 6.84 -9.77
CA HIS A 19 5.84 5.93 -10.20
C HIS A 19 5.24 4.73 -10.96
N ASP A 20 5.96 4.24 -11.97
CA ASP A 20 5.66 2.95 -12.59
C ASP A 20 6.11 1.78 -11.69
N HIS A 21 7.09 2.03 -10.83
CA HIS A 21 7.57 1.08 -9.83
C HIS A 21 8.31 1.77 -8.68
N CYS A 22 8.43 1.11 -7.54
CA CYS A 22 9.16 1.64 -6.38
C CYS A 22 9.79 0.52 -5.54
N SER A 23 11.00 0.76 -5.02
CA SER A 23 11.61 -0.08 -3.99
C SER A 23 10.88 0.14 -2.66
N VAL A 24 10.59 -0.94 -1.94
CA VAL A 24 9.97 -0.90 -0.61
C VAL A 24 10.94 -1.55 0.37
N GLY A 25 11.48 -0.74 1.27
CA GLY A 25 12.32 -1.19 2.39
C GLY A 25 11.53 -1.35 3.67
N ALA A 26 12.19 -1.78 4.75
CA ALA A 26 11.57 -2.03 6.05
C ALA A 26 10.78 -0.82 6.62
N THR A 27 11.17 0.40 6.24
CA THR A 27 10.55 1.65 6.70
C THR A 27 9.54 2.24 5.71
N GLY A 28 9.34 1.64 4.54
CA GLY A 28 8.41 2.13 3.51
C GLY A 28 9.02 2.28 2.12
N LEU A 29 8.32 3.01 1.26
CA LEU A 29 8.74 3.26 -0.12
C LEU A 29 9.97 4.17 -0.16
N GLU A 30 10.89 3.89 -1.07
CA GLU A 30 12.07 4.71 -1.32
C GLU A 30 11.66 6.13 -1.73
N GLY A 31 12.21 7.14 -1.03
CA GLY A 31 11.87 8.54 -1.26
C GLY A 31 10.50 8.97 -0.69
N ASP A 32 9.76 8.08 -0.02
CA ASP A 32 8.56 8.46 0.71
C ASP A 32 8.89 9.02 2.10
N ARG A 33 7.96 9.81 2.64
CA ARG A 33 7.98 10.24 4.05
C ARG A 33 6.83 9.58 4.81
N PRO A 34 7.07 8.40 5.43
CA PRO A 34 6.06 7.70 6.21
C PRO A 34 5.52 8.58 7.35
N LYS A 35 4.22 8.48 7.63
CA LYS A 35 3.58 9.24 8.74
C LYS A 35 3.12 8.33 9.88
N LYS A 36 2.31 7.32 9.56
CA LYS A 36 1.68 6.41 10.55
C LYS A 36 2.08 4.95 10.36
N ALA A 37 2.40 4.58 9.13
CA ALA A 37 2.82 3.25 8.74
C ALA A 37 3.81 3.35 7.59
N ALA A 38 4.54 2.26 7.34
CA ALA A 38 5.53 2.18 6.27
C ALA A 38 4.88 2.26 4.89
N VAL A 39 3.70 1.64 4.73
CA VAL A 39 2.91 1.66 3.49
C VAL A 39 1.43 1.91 3.83
N SER A 40 0.72 2.56 2.92
CA SER A 40 -0.73 2.76 2.99
C SER A 40 -1.38 2.33 1.68
N LEU A 41 -2.54 1.68 1.78
CA LEU A 41 -3.27 1.10 0.66
C LEU A 41 -4.71 1.61 0.62
N VAL A 42 -5.21 1.93 -0.57
CA VAL A 42 -6.61 2.31 -0.82
C VAL A 42 -7.11 1.73 -2.13
N GLY A 43 -8.43 1.77 -2.34
CA GLY A 43 -9.04 1.48 -3.63
C GLY A 43 -9.06 2.68 -4.57
N ASN A 44 -9.49 2.45 -5.82
CA ASN A 44 -9.50 3.44 -6.89
C ASN A 44 -10.57 4.55 -6.72
N ASP A 45 -11.52 4.37 -5.79
CA ASP A 45 -12.58 5.31 -5.41
C ASP A 45 -12.15 6.30 -4.30
N SER A 46 -10.92 6.19 -3.79
CA SER A 46 -10.32 7.12 -2.82
C SER A 46 -9.15 7.94 -3.38
N PRO A 47 -9.28 8.62 -4.54
CA PRO A 47 -8.15 9.25 -5.23
C PRO A 47 -7.52 10.44 -4.50
N HIS A 48 -8.24 11.03 -3.54
CA HIS A 48 -7.75 12.13 -2.73
C HIS A 48 -6.97 11.67 -1.49
N THR A 49 -6.99 10.38 -1.19
CA THR A 49 -6.20 9.83 -0.09
C THR A 49 -4.73 9.81 -0.50
N ARG A 50 -3.86 10.35 0.37
CA ARG A 50 -2.41 10.29 0.19
C ARG A 50 -1.88 8.91 0.53
N ALA A 51 -2.31 7.90 -0.23
CA ALA A 51 -1.93 6.51 -0.07
C ALA A 51 -0.82 6.12 -1.03
N ASN A 52 0.07 5.22 -0.60
CA ASN A 52 1.19 4.78 -1.41
C ASN A 52 0.75 3.87 -2.56
N LEU A 53 -0.14 2.92 -2.28
CA LEU A 53 -0.64 1.96 -3.24
C LEU A 53 -2.14 2.17 -3.44
N MET A 54 -2.54 2.46 -4.68
CA MET A 54 -3.93 2.43 -5.09
C MET A 54 -4.18 1.13 -5.83
N LEU A 55 -5.17 0.36 -5.38
CA LEU A 55 -5.55 -0.90 -5.99
C LEU A 55 -6.75 -0.68 -6.93
N ASP A 56 -6.84 -1.47 -8.00
CA ASP A 56 -7.90 -1.36 -9.00
C ASP A 56 -9.20 -2.07 -8.57
N VAL A 57 -9.65 -1.76 -7.36
CA VAL A 57 -10.91 -2.21 -6.73
C VAL A 57 -11.44 -1.09 -5.81
N PRO A 58 -12.71 -1.13 -5.37
CA PRO A 58 -13.23 -0.18 -4.38
C PRO A 58 -12.49 -0.28 -3.04
N THR A 59 -12.40 0.84 -2.30
CA THR A 59 -11.67 0.90 -1.02
C THR A 59 -12.23 -0.05 0.02
N ALA A 60 -13.56 -0.24 0.03
CA ALA A 60 -14.21 -1.21 0.92
C ALA A 60 -13.72 -2.65 0.67
N GLU A 61 -13.35 -3.01 -0.56
CA GLU A 61 -12.78 -4.33 -0.87
C GLU A 61 -11.34 -4.45 -0.35
N VAL A 62 -10.54 -3.39 -0.49
CA VAL A 62 -9.19 -3.32 0.10
C VAL A 62 -9.26 -3.50 1.61
N GLU A 63 -10.21 -2.86 2.29
CA GLU A 63 -10.39 -2.92 3.74
C GLU A 63 -10.73 -4.34 4.25
N THR A 64 -11.27 -5.23 3.41
CA THR A 64 -11.52 -6.64 3.77
C THR A 64 -10.23 -7.42 4.05
N LEU A 65 -9.07 -6.90 3.64
CA LEU A 65 -7.77 -7.51 3.88
C LEU A 65 -7.23 -7.24 5.29
N GLY A 66 -7.87 -6.39 6.10
CA GLY A 66 -7.39 -6.03 7.43
C GLY A 66 -7.08 -7.25 8.31
N GLY A 67 -5.89 -7.24 8.94
CA GLY A 67 -5.37 -8.33 9.76
C GLY A 67 -4.72 -9.47 8.98
N ARG A 68 -4.57 -9.34 7.65
CA ARG A 68 -3.94 -10.36 6.79
C ARG A 68 -2.49 -9.98 6.46
N VAL A 69 -1.75 -10.98 5.99
CA VAL A 69 -0.47 -10.78 5.30
C VAL A 69 -0.71 -10.92 3.80
N VAL A 70 -0.21 -9.98 3.02
CA VAL A 70 -0.39 -9.93 1.57
C VAL A 70 0.94 -9.80 0.87
N ARG A 71 1.06 -10.39 -0.32
CA ARG A 71 2.19 -10.20 -1.22
C ARG A 71 1.76 -9.35 -2.41
N VAL A 72 2.58 -8.39 -2.78
CA VAL A 72 2.40 -7.54 -3.96
C VAL A 72 3.76 -7.32 -4.62
N GLY A 73 3.89 -7.81 -5.86
CA GLY A 73 5.20 -7.90 -6.51
C GLY A 73 6.18 -8.71 -5.66
N GLY A 74 7.35 -8.12 -5.39
CA GLY A 74 8.37 -8.71 -4.52
C GLY A 74 8.23 -8.38 -3.02
N VAL A 75 7.15 -7.74 -2.59
CA VAL A 75 7.00 -7.20 -1.22
C VAL A 75 5.95 -7.99 -0.45
N VAL A 76 6.23 -8.30 0.82
CA VAL A 76 5.24 -8.84 1.77
C VAL A 76 4.86 -7.78 2.79
N LEU A 77 3.56 -7.60 2.98
CA LEU A 77 2.97 -6.56 3.83
C LEU A 77 2.02 -7.21 4.85
N ALA A 78 2.19 -6.87 6.13
CA ALA A 78 1.18 -7.13 7.16
C ALA A 78 0.25 -5.92 7.23
N VAL A 79 -1.03 -6.09 6.89
CA VAL A 79 -1.99 -4.98 6.72
C VAL A 79 -2.97 -4.91 7.88
N GLU A 80 -3.28 -3.69 8.34
CA GLU A 80 -4.14 -3.42 9.49
C GLU A 80 -5.12 -2.27 9.18
N PRO A 81 -6.35 -2.32 9.73
CA PRO A 81 -7.29 -1.21 9.61
C PRO A 81 -6.72 0.11 10.16
N THR A 82 -7.07 1.24 9.54
CA THR A 82 -6.59 2.56 10.02
C THR A 82 -7.28 3.06 11.30
N GLY A 83 -8.25 2.30 11.83
CA GLY A 83 -9.01 2.68 13.03
C GLY A 83 -9.84 3.96 12.85
N ASN A 84 -10.50 4.11 11.69
CA ASN A 84 -11.31 5.28 11.27
C ASN A 84 -10.52 6.57 10.96
N ALA A 85 -9.18 6.52 10.97
CA ALA A 85 -8.39 7.72 10.72
C ALA A 85 -8.35 8.14 9.25
N CYS A 86 -8.54 7.20 8.32
CA CYS A 86 -8.48 7.42 6.87
C CYS A 86 -9.08 6.19 6.14
N PRO A 87 -9.70 6.33 4.95
CA PRO A 87 -10.07 5.16 4.15
C PRO A 87 -8.87 4.24 3.86
N GLY A 88 -9.10 2.94 3.78
CA GLY A 88 -8.10 1.94 3.39
C GLY A 88 -7.37 1.29 4.57
N LEU A 89 -6.13 0.87 4.33
CA LEU A 89 -5.31 0.10 5.27
C LEU A 89 -3.92 0.72 5.47
N TYR A 90 -3.36 0.48 6.64
CA TYR A 90 -1.94 0.68 6.92
C TYR A 90 -1.20 -0.65 6.84
N ALA A 91 0.08 -0.62 6.50
CA ALA A 91 0.88 -1.81 6.46
C ALA A 91 2.29 -1.63 7.02
N ALA A 92 2.75 -2.66 7.71
CA ALA A 92 4.15 -2.89 8.00
C ALA A 92 4.76 -3.77 6.90
N VAL A 93 6.05 -3.60 6.64
CA VAL A 93 6.79 -4.39 5.65
C VAL A 93 7.39 -5.62 6.32
N GLY A 94 6.93 -6.81 5.92
CA GLY A 94 7.48 -8.08 6.37
C GLY A 94 8.70 -8.51 5.55
N GLU A 95 8.61 -8.39 4.22
CA GLU A 95 9.71 -8.65 3.28
C GLU A 95 9.87 -7.46 2.33
N ALA A 96 11.09 -6.92 2.26
CA ALA A 96 11.44 -5.84 1.35
C ALA A 96 11.55 -6.33 -0.10
N GLY A 97 11.25 -5.45 -1.05
CA GLY A 97 11.26 -5.80 -2.47
C GLY A 97 10.90 -4.64 -3.37
N THR A 98 10.38 -4.94 -4.56
CA THR A 98 9.91 -3.95 -5.52
C THR A 98 8.44 -4.19 -5.85
N VAL A 99 7.69 -3.11 -5.94
CA VAL A 99 6.31 -3.10 -6.44
C VAL A 99 6.25 -2.35 -7.78
N ARG A 100 5.40 -2.80 -8.69
CA ARG A 100 5.14 -2.21 -10.01
C ARG A 100 3.65 -1.99 -10.21
N VAL A 101 3.31 -0.98 -11.01
CA VAL A 101 1.94 -0.84 -11.52
C VAL A 101 1.59 -2.10 -12.31
N GLY A 102 0.40 -2.65 -12.05
CA GLY A 102 -0.08 -3.91 -12.61
C GLY A 102 0.19 -5.14 -11.74
N ASP A 103 1.06 -5.05 -10.73
CA ASP A 103 1.31 -6.18 -9.82
C ASP A 103 0.01 -6.62 -9.15
N VAL A 104 -0.20 -7.94 -9.09
CA VAL A 104 -1.34 -8.54 -8.41
C VAL A 104 -1.02 -8.63 -6.92
N LEU A 105 -2.01 -8.25 -6.10
CA LEU A 105 -1.99 -8.48 -4.67
C LEU A 105 -2.65 -9.82 -4.37
N GLU A 106 -1.92 -10.66 -3.63
CA GLU A 106 -2.35 -11.98 -3.20
C GLU A 106 -2.26 -12.07 -1.67
N VAL A 107 -3.19 -12.78 -1.05
CA VAL A 107 -3.10 -13.08 0.39
C VAL A 107 -2.08 -14.20 0.57
N VAL A 108 -1.13 -14.01 1.48
CA VAL A 108 -0.22 -15.08 1.90
C VAL A 108 -1.01 -15.98 2.85
N GLU A 109 -1.26 -17.22 2.46
CA GLU A 109 -1.83 -18.21 3.37
C GLU A 109 -0.77 -18.58 4.41
N ASP A 110 -1.10 -18.43 5.70
CA ASP A 110 -0.29 -19.03 6.76
C ASP A 110 -0.34 -20.55 6.54
N GLY A 111 0.82 -21.14 6.28
CA GLY A 111 0.95 -22.60 6.19
C GLY A 111 0.45 -23.22 7.50
N ALA A 112 -0.57 -24.07 7.37
CA ALA A 112 -1.12 -24.87 8.46
C ALA A 112 -0.08 -25.80 9.09
#